data_AF-A0A7C3LQW4-F1
#
_entry.id   AF-A0A7C3LQW4-F1
#
_cell.length_a   1.000
_cell.length_b   1.000
_cell.length_c   1.000
_cell.angle_alpha   90.00
_cell.angle_beta   90.00
_cell.angle_gamma   90.00
#
_symmetry.space_group_name_H-M   'P 1'
#
loop_
_entity.id
_entity.type
_entity.pdbx_description
1 polymer ?
#
loop_
_entity_poly.entity_id
_entity_poly.type
_entity_poly.pdbx_seq_one_letter_code
_entity_poly.pdbx_strand_id
1 'polypeptide(L)'
;MKIMKDARILLKVAEERGGVKPGFSPYHVFKALDSLHTRGVGSRHELMRLLGLGEASVKTLLNRLREAGLVIISRPHGTKLTDTGKGLISSLKEVIRIIPSLRLESVCLNCSISGLILRSGRFIMDWVGGVIILRDMIVKEGADGALILTYSGGVFRLPVMGGLEELRNEELSH
;
A
#
# COMPACT_ATOMS: atom_id res chain seq x y z
N MET A 1 15.97 -9.08 1.25
CA MET A 1 16.29 -8.40 2.53
C MET A 1 16.01 -6.89 2.50
N LYS A 2 16.44 -6.14 1.46
CA LYS A 2 16.30 -4.68 1.37
C LYS A 2 14.85 -4.15 1.52
N ILE A 3 13.90 -4.73 0.79
CA ILE A 3 12.48 -4.31 0.83
C ILE A 3 11.85 -4.41 2.23
N MET A 4 12.20 -5.42 3.02
CA MET A 4 11.68 -5.53 4.40
C MET A 4 12.19 -4.38 5.29
N LYS A 5 13.45 -3.96 5.09
CA LYS A 5 14.02 -2.80 5.79
C LYS A 5 13.30 -1.52 5.37
N ASP A 6 13.05 -1.36 4.07
CA ASP A 6 12.36 -0.21 3.49
C ASP A 6 10.90 -0.13 3.98
N ALA A 7 10.17 -1.23 3.97
CA ALA A 7 8.81 -1.29 4.50
C ALA A 7 8.75 -0.96 6.01
N ARG A 8 9.76 -1.37 6.78
CA ARG A 8 9.86 -1.07 8.21
C ARG A 8 9.98 0.43 8.50
N ILE A 9 10.51 1.23 7.57
CA ILE A 9 10.55 2.68 7.70
C ILE A 9 9.13 3.26 7.70
N LEU A 10 8.23 2.74 6.85
CA LEU A 10 6.83 3.18 6.83
C LEU A 10 6.14 2.88 8.17
N LEU A 11 6.38 1.68 8.71
CA LEU A 11 5.87 1.27 10.02
C LEU A 11 6.38 2.21 11.12
N LYS A 12 7.68 2.52 11.10
CA LYS A 12 8.31 3.42 12.08
C LYS A 12 7.75 4.84 12.02
N VAL A 13 7.48 5.38 10.84
CA VAL A 13 6.87 6.72 10.72
C VAL A 13 5.45 6.74 11.31
N ALA A 14 4.69 5.67 11.11
CA ALA A 14 3.32 5.52 11.61
C ALA A 14 3.23 4.93 13.03
N GLU A 15 4.36 4.69 13.71
CA GLU A 15 4.36 4.05 15.02
C GLU A 15 3.75 4.94 16.11
N GLU A 16 3.27 4.31 17.17
CA GLU A 16 2.81 5.02 18.36
C GLU A 16 3.97 5.79 19.01
N ARG A 17 3.74 7.04 19.42
CA ARG A 17 4.75 7.82 20.17
C ARG A 17 4.13 8.37 21.44
N GLY A 18 4.76 8.08 22.58
CA GLY A 18 4.31 8.56 23.89
C GLY A 18 2.90 8.08 24.27
N GLY A 19 2.52 6.86 23.90
CA GLY A 19 1.20 6.31 24.20
C GLY A 19 0.09 6.73 23.22
N VAL A 20 0.40 7.55 22.21
CA VAL A 20 -0.60 8.14 21.30
C VAL A 20 -0.39 7.64 19.88
N LYS A 21 -1.42 6.95 19.36
CA LYS A 21 -1.45 6.53 17.96
C LYS A 21 -1.65 7.74 17.05
N PRO A 22 -0.84 7.90 15.98
CA PRO A 22 -1.07 8.96 15.03
C PRO A 22 -2.38 8.74 14.28
N GLY A 23 -3.05 9.81 13.87
CA GLY A 23 -4.25 9.75 13.03
C GLY A 23 -3.97 9.40 11.56
N PHE A 24 -2.95 8.58 11.29
CA PHE A 24 -2.58 8.07 9.97
C PHE A 24 -1.91 6.70 10.10
N SER A 25 -1.92 5.93 9.02
CA SER A 25 -1.41 4.55 8.95
C SER A 25 -0.20 4.44 8.00
N PRO A 26 0.52 3.30 7.97
CA PRO A 26 1.61 3.08 7.02
C PRO A 26 1.21 3.28 5.55
N TYR A 27 -0.06 2.99 5.20
CA TYR A 27 -0.61 3.28 3.88
C TYR A 27 -0.58 4.78 3.55
N HIS A 28 -0.93 5.65 4.51
CA HIS A 28 -0.87 7.09 4.32
C HIS A 28 0.57 7.58 4.13
N VAL A 29 1.54 6.97 4.82
CA VAL A 29 2.98 7.24 4.62
C VAL A 29 3.39 6.88 3.19
N PHE A 30 3.05 5.67 2.74
CA PHE A 30 3.33 5.23 1.37
C PHE A 30 2.70 6.17 0.33
N LYS A 31 1.40 6.45 0.47
CA LYS A 31 0.64 7.28 -0.48
C LYS A 31 1.15 8.71 -0.55
N ALA A 32 1.59 9.29 0.58
CA ALA A 32 2.22 10.60 0.59
C ALA A 32 3.55 10.59 -0.19
N LEU A 33 4.41 9.61 0.05
CA LEU A 33 5.69 9.48 -0.65
C LEU A 33 5.49 9.23 -2.15
N ASP A 34 4.56 8.35 -2.53
CA ASP A 34 4.24 8.05 -3.94
C ASP A 34 3.71 9.28 -4.68
N SER A 35 2.85 10.06 -4.04
CA SER A 35 2.34 11.30 -4.60
C SER A 35 3.44 12.35 -4.81
N LEU A 36 4.29 12.56 -3.80
CA LEU A 36 5.41 13.48 -3.90
C LEU A 36 6.46 13.01 -4.92
N HIS A 37 6.63 11.70 -5.10
CA HIS A 37 7.49 11.14 -6.14
C HIS A 37 6.95 11.45 -7.54
N THR A 38 5.63 11.33 -7.72
CA THR A 38 4.97 11.52 -9.02
C THR A 38 4.80 13.00 -9.39
N ARG A 39 4.50 13.86 -8.41
CA ARG A 39 4.20 15.29 -8.62
C ARG A 39 5.41 16.21 -8.39
N GLY A 40 6.47 15.71 -7.76
CA GLY A 40 7.65 16.48 -7.37
C GLY A 40 7.47 17.30 -6.08
N VAL A 41 6.41 18.10 -6.00
CA VAL A 41 6.07 18.96 -4.86
C VAL A 41 4.61 18.77 -4.47
N GLY A 42 4.29 18.83 -3.18
CA GLY A 42 2.92 18.80 -2.66
C GLY A 42 2.67 19.86 -1.60
N SER A 43 1.60 20.62 -1.75
CA SER A 43 1.11 21.52 -0.72
C SER A 43 0.43 20.74 0.42
N ARG A 44 0.30 21.37 1.59
CA ARG A 44 -0.40 20.77 2.73
C ARG A 44 -1.86 20.46 2.39
N HIS A 45 -2.56 21.39 1.73
CA HIS A 45 -3.97 21.22 1.37
C HIS A 45 -4.18 20.08 0.36
N GLU A 46 -3.29 19.93 -0.62
CA GLU A 46 -3.36 18.81 -1.55
C GLU A 46 -3.15 17.47 -0.85
N LEU A 47 -2.17 17.39 0.06
CA LEU A 47 -1.92 16.18 0.84
C LEU A 47 -3.09 15.83 1.76
N MET A 48 -3.75 16.81 2.38
CA MET A 48 -4.98 16.58 3.16
C MET A 48 -6.08 15.94 2.32
N ARG A 49 -6.39 16.53 1.15
CA ARG A 49 -7.42 16.00 0.25
C ARG A 49 -7.07 14.60 -0.27
N LEU A 50 -5.82 14.41 -0.71
CA LEU A 50 -5.34 13.14 -1.24
C LEU A 50 -5.40 11.99 -0.23
N LEU A 51 -5.01 12.29 1.02
CA LEU A 51 -4.89 11.30 2.08
C LEU A 51 -6.21 11.10 2.83
N GLY A 52 -7.19 12.00 2.67
CA GLY A 52 -8.43 11.98 3.47
C GLY A 52 -8.17 12.28 4.94
N LEU A 53 -7.12 13.05 5.25
CA LEU A 53 -6.66 13.32 6.61
C LEU A 53 -6.88 14.79 7.00
N GLY A 54 -7.24 14.99 8.26
CA GLY A 54 -7.31 16.32 8.88
C GLY A 54 -5.93 17.00 9.01
N GLU A 55 -5.94 18.32 9.26
CA GLU A 55 -4.71 19.11 9.27
C GLU A 55 -3.70 18.62 10.32
N ALA A 56 -4.16 18.29 11.53
CA ALA A 56 -3.29 17.81 12.60
C ALA A 56 -2.57 16.51 12.23
N SER A 57 -3.28 15.56 11.60
CA SER A 57 -2.70 14.30 11.12
C SER A 57 -1.67 14.54 10.01
N VAL A 58 -1.98 15.38 9.01
CA VAL A 58 -1.02 15.69 7.93
C VAL A 58 0.19 16.45 8.45
N LYS A 59 0.01 17.42 9.34
CA LYS A 59 1.12 18.13 9.99
C LYS A 59 2.04 17.16 10.72
N THR A 60 1.46 16.22 11.46
CA THR A 60 2.22 15.20 12.20
C THR A 60 2.94 14.25 11.24
N LEU A 61 2.26 13.75 10.20
CA LEU A 61 2.86 12.90 9.16
C LEU A 61 4.07 13.57 8.51
N LEU A 62 3.90 14.82 8.05
CA LEU A 62 4.96 15.57 7.40
C LEU A 62 6.16 15.81 8.32
N ASN A 63 5.91 16.16 9.59
CA ASN A 63 6.99 16.33 10.57
C ASN A 63 7.76 15.03 10.79
N ARG A 64 7.08 13.89 10.93
CA ARG A 64 7.75 12.59 11.12
C ARG A 64 8.50 12.13 9.88
N LEU A 65 7.98 12.38 8.68
CA LEU A 65 8.69 12.16 7.42
C LEU A 65 9.97 13.00 7.34
N ARG A 66 9.91 14.25 7.79
CA ARG A 66 11.07 15.15 7.84
C ARG A 66 12.11 14.67 8.86
N GLU A 67 11.68 14.27 10.05
CA GLU A 67 12.56 13.68 11.08
C GLU A 67 13.23 12.39 10.60
N ALA A 68 12.53 11.60 9.79
CA ALA A 68 13.08 10.41 9.14
C ALA A 68 13.99 10.74 7.93
N GLY A 69 14.19 12.02 7.60
CA GLY A 69 15.03 12.46 6.49
C GLY A 69 14.46 12.14 5.11
N LEU A 70 13.15 11.88 4.99
CA LEU A 70 12.50 11.46 3.74
C LEU A 70 11.95 12.64 2.93
N VAL A 71 11.67 13.77 3.57
CA VAL A 71 11.11 14.96 2.93
C VAL A 71 11.79 16.24 3.41
N ILE A 72 11.77 17.25 2.56
CA ILE A 72 12.10 18.65 2.88
C ILE A 72 10.79 19.43 2.85
N ILE A 73 10.55 20.20 3.91
CA ILE A 73 9.38 21.08 4.03
C ILE A 73 9.89 22.51 3.93
N SER A 74 9.47 23.25 2.91
CA SER A 74 9.86 24.63 2.67
C SER A 74 8.62 25.50 2.53
N ARG A 75 8.56 26.62 3.25
CA ARG A 75 7.52 27.64 3.01
C ARG A 75 8.08 28.71 2.07
N PRO A 76 7.33 29.21 1.08
CA PRO A 76 5.98 28.78 0.66
C PRO A 76 5.96 27.53 -0.23
N HIS A 77 7.13 27.01 -0.64
CA HIS A 77 7.32 26.02 -1.70
C HIS A 77 6.75 24.60 -1.47
N GLY A 78 6.09 24.32 -0.34
CA GLY A 78 5.49 23.03 -0.03
C GLY A 78 6.48 21.96 0.43
N THR A 79 6.11 20.70 0.21
CA THR A 79 6.90 19.53 0.61
C THR A 79 7.44 18.82 -0.62
N LYS A 80 8.71 18.38 -0.59
CA LYS A 80 9.33 17.55 -1.64
C LYS A 80 10.12 16.39 -1.02
N LEU A 81 10.38 15.35 -1.79
CA LEU A 81 11.23 14.23 -1.35
C LEU A 81 12.71 14.64 -1.27
N THR A 82 13.42 14.09 -0.29
CA THR A 82 14.89 13.98 -0.32
C THR A 82 15.31 12.86 -1.28
N ASP A 83 16.60 12.75 -1.58
CA ASP A 83 17.09 11.60 -2.38
C ASP A 83 16.93 10.27 -1.63
N THR A 84 17.04 10.28 -0.30
CA THR A 84 16.67 9.13 0.54
C THR A 84 15.19 8.76 0.39
N GLY A 85 14.31 9.77 0.41
CA GLY A 85 12.87 9.56 0.20
C GLY A 85 12.53 9.01 -1.18
N LYS A 86 13.19 9.51 -2.24
CA LYS A 86 13.08 8.98 -3.60
C LYS A 86 13.55 7.53 -3.68
N GLY A 87 14.72 7.22 -3.13
CA GLY A 87 15.25 5.85 -3.12
C GLY A 87 14.33 4.85 -2.40
N LEU A 88 13.75 5.28 -1.27
CA LEU A 88 12.79 4.47 -0.51
C LEU A 88 11.55 4.16 -1.34
N ILE A 89 10.87 5.18 -1.88
CA ILE A 89 9.62 4.97 -2.61
C ILE A 89 9.85 4.22 -3.92
N SER A 90 10.94 4.47 -4.63
CA SER A 90 11.31 3.70 -5.82
C SER A 90 11.47 2.21 -5.50
N SER A 91 12.20 1.87 -4.43
CA SER A 91 12.41 0.47 -4.00
C SER A 91 11.08 -0.20 -3.60
N LEU A 92 10.17 0.53 -2.96
CA LEU A 92 8.84 0.01 -2.61
C LEU A 92 7.96 -0.22 -3.85
N LYS A 93 7.99 0.69 -4.83
CA LYS A 93 7.21 0.61 -6.08
C LYS A 93 7.65 -0.51 -7.02
N GLU A 94 8.88 -1.00 -6.89
CA GLU A 94 9.31 -2.21 -7.60
C GLU A 94 8.49 -3.43 -7.18
N VAL A 95 8.03 -3.46 -5.93
CA VAL A 95 7.32 -4.60 -5.34
C VAL A 95 5.83 -4.37 -5.21
N ILE A 96 5.43 -3.15 -4.87
CA ILE A 96 4.06 -2.76 -4.55
C ILE A 96 3.48 -1.97 -5.74
N ARG A 97 2.39 -2.47 -6.31
CA ARG A 97 1.58 -1.72 -7.27
C ARG A 97 0.14 -1.68 -6.83
N ILE A 98 -0.38 -0.49 -6.61
CA ILE A 98 -1.78 -0.25 -6.26
C ILE A 98 -2.57 0.02 -7.53
N ILE A 99 -3.71 -0.63 -7.68
CA ILE A 99 -4.68 -0.41 -8.76
C ILE A 99 -5.92 0.19 -8.10
N PRO A 100 -6.17 1.50 -8.26
CA PRO A 100 -7.20 2.19 -7.48
C PRO A 100 -8.64 1.80 -7.85
N SER A 101 -8.84 1.28 -9.06
CA SER A 101 -10.14 0.80 -9.51
C SER A 101 -9.97 -0.37 -10.47
N LEU A 102 -10.64 -1.47 -10.15
CA LEU A 102 -10.82 -2.64 -11.01
C LEU A 102 -12.31 -2.86 -11.22
N ARG A 103 -12.68 -3.32 -12.40
CA ARG A 103 -14.02 -3.85 -12.67
C ARG A 103 -13.87 -5.35 -12.92
N LEU A 104 -14.48 -6.14 -12.04
CA LEU A 104 -14.55 -7.60 -12.15
C LEU A 104 -16.02 -7.99 -12.07
N GLU A 105 -16.74 -7.76 -13.17
CA GLU A 105 -18.20 -7.96 -13.24
C GLU A 105 -18.59 -9.42 -12.97
N SER A 106 -17.73 -10.36 -13.36
CA SER A 106 -17.88 -11.80 -13.07
C SER A 106 -17.73 -12.16 -11.59
N VAL A 107 -17.14 -11.28 -10.77
CA VAL A 107 -16.95 -11.49 -9.33
C VAL A 107 -17.98 -10.70 -8.53
N CYS A 108 -18.23 -9.44 -8.91
CA CYS A 108 -19.23 -8.61 -8.28
C CYS A 108 -19.66 -7.45 -9.21
N LEU A 109 -20.96 -7.40 -9.51
CA LEU A 109 -21.54 -6.39 -10.41
C LEU A 109 -21.54 -4.96 -9.85
N ASN A 110 -21.65 -4.78 -8.53
CA ASN A 110 -21.82 -3.46 -7.90
C ASN A 110 -20.77 -3.16 -6.82
N CYS A 111 -19.59 -3.77 -6.91
CA CYS A 111 -18.51 -3.56 -5.94
C CYS A 111 -17.53 -2.47 -6.39
N SER A 112 -17.04 -1.67 -5.44
CA SER A 112 -15.84 -0.87 -5.63
C SER A 112 -14.62 -1.72 -5.32
N ILE A 113 -13.91 -2.19 -6.36
CA ILE A 113 -12.76 -3.07 -6.20
C ILE A 113 -11.46 -2.28 -6.37
N SER A 114 -10.59 -2.35 -5.37
CA SER A 114 -9.19 -1.93 -5.46
C SER A 114 -8.27 -3.14 -5.55
N GLY A 115 -7.22 -3.05 -6.35
CA GLY A 115 -6.21 -4.08 -6.51
C GLY A 115 -4.88 -3.73 -5.84
N LEU A 116 -4.19 -4.74 -5.35
CA LEU A 116 -2.81 -4.65 -4.87
C LEU A 116 -2.01 -5.81 -5.47
N ILE A 117 -0.96 -5.48 -6.22
CA ILE A 117 0.01 -6.45 -6.72
C ILE A 117 1.24 -6.37 -5.82
N LEU A 118 1.65 -7.53 -5.30
CA LEU A 118 2.89 -7.71 -4.52
C LEU A 118 3.81 -8.68 -5.26
N ARG A 119 4.91 -8.16 -5.82
CA ARG A 119 5.93 -9.02 -6.43
C ARG A 119 6.63 -9.86 -5.37
N SER A 120 6.83 -11.14 -5.66
CA SER A 120 7.47 -12.08 -4.72
C SER A 120 6.80 -12.12 -3.33
N GLY A 121 5.49 -11.83 -3.26
CA GLY A 121 4.74 -11.74 -2.00
C GLY A 121 4.14 -13.05 -1.50
N ARG A 122 4.31 -14.18 -2.20
CA ARG A 122 3.67 -15.47 -1.85
C ARG A 122 3.91 -15.90 -0.40
N PHE A 123 5.14 -15.69 0.09
CA PHE A 123 5.55 -16.05 1.45
C PHE A 123 4.71 -15.36 2.55
N ILE A 124 4.05 -14.23 2.24
CA ILE A 124 3.22 -13.50 3.20
C ILE A 124 2.08 -14.39 3.68
N MET A 125 1.50 -15.21 2.78
CA MET A 125 0.42 -16.13 3.17
C MET A 125 0.90 -17.13 4.21
N ASP A 126 2.10 -17.71 4.03
CA ASP A 126 2.66 -18.66 5.00
C ASP A 126 3.00 -17.95 6.32
N TRP A 127 3.57 -16.73 6.24
CA TRP A 127 3.96 -15.95 7.41
C TRP A 127 2.78 -15.53 8.31
N VAL A 128 1.63 -15.19 7.73
CA VAL A 128 0.43 -14.81 8.50
C VAL A 128 -0.40 -16.01 8.95
N GLY A 129 -0.06 -17.23 8.54
CA GLY A 129 -0.80 -18.44 8.91
C GLY A 129 -1.93 -18.84 7.94
N GLY A 130 -1.87 -18.38 6.69
CA GLY A 130 -2.72 -18.84 5.58
C GLY A 130 -3.59 -17.76 4.94
N VAL A 131 -4.18 -18.10 3.78
CA VAL A 131 -5.00 -17.17 2.99
C VAL A 131 -6.24 -16.67 3.73
N ILE A 132 -6.89 -17.51 4.54
CA ILE A 132 -8.10 -17.13 5.29
C ILE A 132 -7.77 -16.05 6.33
N ILE A 133 -6.66 -16.21 7.06
CA ILE A 133 -6.21 -15.22 8.03
C ILE A 133 -5.84 -13.91 7.31
N LEU A 134 -5.13 -14.00 6.18
CA LEU A 134 -4.80 -12.81 5.38
C LEU A 134 -6.06 -12.06 4.91
N ARG A 135 -7.08 -12.78 4.42
CA ARG A 135 -8.36 -12.21 4.00
C ARG A 135 -9.06 -11.52 5.17
N ASP A 136 -9.14 -12.18 6.32
CA ASP A 136 -9.82 -11.64 7.50
C ASP A 136 -9.09 -10.40 8.05
N MET A 137 -7.75 -10.35 7.95
CA MET A 137 -6.98 -9.13 8.23
C MET A 137 -7.36 -7.98 7.30
N ILE A 138 -7.53 -8.24 5.99
CA ILE A 138 -7.95 -7.22 5.03
C ILE A 138 -9.37 -6.71 5.34
N VAL A 139 -10.28 -7.62 5.68
CA VAL A 139 -11.66 -7.26 6.07
C VAL A 139 -11.68 -6.41 7.34
N LYS A 140 -10.85 -6.74 8.35
CA LYS A 140 -10.71 -5.95 9.58
C LYS A 140 -10.22 -4.52 9.33
N GLU A 141 -9.50 -4.28 8.24
CA GLU A 141 -9.04 -2.94 7.83
C GLU A 141 -10.11 -2.17 7.01
N GLY A 142 -11.33 -2.70 6.89
CA GLY A 142 -12.50 -1.99 6.35
C GLY A 142 -12.95 -2.41 4.95
N ALA A 143 -12.40 -3.49 4.40
CA ALA A 143 -12.91 -4.07 3.14
C ALA A 143 -14.09 -5.02 3.40
N ASP A 144 -15.07 -5.09 2.49
CA ASP A 144 -16.19 -6.05 2.60
C ASP A 144 -15.74 -7.50 2.33
N GLY A 145 -14.64 -7.66 1.58
CA GLY A 145 -14.07 -8.95 1.21
C GLY A 145 -12.73 -8.78 0.50
N ALA A 146 -12.04 -9.89 0.26
CA ALA A 146 -10.80 -9.89 -0.51
C ALA A 146 -10.65 -11.17 -1.35
N LEU A 147 -10.27 -10.99 -2.61
CA LEU A 147 -9.84 -12.06 -3.51
C LEU A 147 -8.31 -12.05 -3.55
N ILE A 148 -7.69 -13.15 -3.12
CA ILE A 148 -6.23 -13.28 -3.09
C ILE A 148 -5.83 -14.28 -4.18
N LEU A 149 -4.99 -13.84 -5.11
CA LEU A 149 -4.48 -14.66 -6.21
C LEU A 149 -2.96 -14.70 -6.16
N THR A 150 -2.39 -15.84 -6.56
CA THR A 150 -0.96 -15.93 -6.87
C THR A 150 -0.77 -15.96 -8.38
N TYR A 151 0.32 -15.38 -8.85
CA TYR A 151 0.69 -15.40 -10.27
C TYR A 151 2.13 -15.87 -10.43
N SER A 152 2.33 -16.99 -11.13
CA SER A 152 3.66 -17.51 -11.44
C SER A 152 3.65 -18.34 -12.72
N GLY A 153 4.73 -18.23 -13.50
CA GLY A 153 4.88 -18.98 -14.75
C GLY A 153 3.79 -18.69 -15.79
N GLY A 154 3.28 -17.46 -15.84
CA GLY A 154 2.22 -17.06 -16.78
C GLY A 154 0.79 -17.33 -16.29
N VAL A 155 0.63 -17.98 -15.15
CA VAL A 155 -0.66 -18.54 -14.70
C VAL A 155 -1.11 -17.94 -13.38
N PHE A 156 -2.40 -17.62 -13.28
CA PHE A 156 -3.05 -17.27 -12.02
C PHE A 156 -3.51 -18.53 -11.27
N ARG A 157 -3.29 -18.55 -9.96
CA ARG A 157 -3.74 -19.64 -9.09
C ARG A 157 -4.43 -19.12 -7.84
N LEU A 158 -5.53 -19.78 -7.49
CA LEU A 158 -6.23 -19.59 -6.23
C LEU A 158 -5.54 -20.38 -5.12
N PRO A 159 -5.16 -19.73 -4.00
CA PRO A 159 -4.77 -20.44 -2.80
C PRO A 159 -6.00 -21.10 -2.15
N VAL A 160 -5.98 -22.42 -2.08
CA VAL A 160 -7.03 -23.27 -1.50
C VAL A 160 -6.47 -24.04 -0.31
N MET A 161 -7.34 -24.68 0.48
CA MET A 161 -6.91 -25.56 1.57
C MET A 161 -6.04 -26.69 0.99
N GLY A 162 -4.76 -26.72 1.37
CA GLY A 162 -3.81 -27.75 0.92
C GLY A 162 -3.04 -27.46 -0.37
N GLY A 163 -3.16 -26.29 -0.99
CA GLY A 163 -2.34 -26.00 -2.18
C GLY A 163 -2.73 -24.76 -3.00
N LEU A 164 -2.37 -24.80 -4.28
CA LEU A 164 -2.70 -23.79 -5.29
C LEU A 164 -3.48 -24.46 -6.43
N GLU A 165 -4.66 -23.96 -6.74
CA GLU A 165 -5.48 -24.40 -7.86
C GLU A 165 -5.36 -23.41 -9.02
N GLU A 166 -5.13 -23.92 -10.23
CA GLU A 166 -5.01 -23.09 -11.43
C GLU A 166 -6.36 -22.53 -11.87
N LEU A 167 -6.41 -21.22 -12.10
CA LEU A 167 -7.56 -20.58 -12.73
C LEU A 167 -7.54 -20.91 -14.22
N ARG A 168 -8.34 -21.90 -14.61
CA ARG A 168 -8.58 -22.25 -16.01
C ARG A 168 -9.63 -21.28 -16.57
N ASN A 169 -9.26 -20.51 -17.59
CA ASN A 169 -10.24 -19.79 -18.41
C ASN A 169 -10.90 -20.81 -19.35
N GLU A 170 -12.13 -21.22 -19.06
CA GLU A 170 -12.94 -21.96 -20.04
C GLU A 170 -13.52 -21.03 -21.13
N GLU A 171 -13.31 -19.70 -21.05
CA GLU A 171 -13.93 -18.71 -21.96
C GLU A 171 -12.93 -17.81 -22.73
N LEU A 172 -11.78 -18.33 -23.16
CA LEU A 172 -10.96 -17.69 -24.22
C LEU A 172 -10.84 -18.57 -25.49
N SER A 173 -11.74 -19.54 -25.63
CA SER A 173 -11.71 -20.56 -26.69
C SER A 173 -12.82 -20.40 -27.73
N HIS A 174 -13.46 -19.23 -27.84
CA HIS A 174 -14.45 -18.92 -28.87
C HIS A 174 -14.23 -17.53 -29.46
#